data_AF-A0A137PHP0-F1
#
_entry.id   AF-A0A137PHP0-F1
#
_cell.length_a   1.000
_cell.length_b   1.000
_cell.length_c   1.000
_cell.angle_alpha   90.00
_cell.angle_beta   90.00
_cell.angle_gamma   90.00
#
_symmetry.space_group_name_H-M   'P 1'
#
loop_
_entity.id
_entity.type
_entity.pdbx_description
1 polymer ?
#
loop_
_entity_poly.entity_id
_entity_poly.type
_entity_poly.pdbx_seq_one_letter_code
_entity_poly.pdbx_strand_id
1 'polypeptide(L)'
;MASGLFGITRRSALSSFSSRSLLRPTTLAKQSSILSQYNLLTKNDSKNLEARRSVFNKFGVVEQHAPNRMEGSWHWGFERGLTAALIPALGVSAFYGGHPINDFFIGFAVPIHAHIGLSAIIDDYVPTRRNPVAHIILVIAQYGFTLLTMYGCYIINTEDVGLTEYVKKVWKA
;
A
#
# COMPACT_ATOMS: atom_id res chain seq x y z
N MET A 1 -5.72 20.45 38.96
CA MET A 1 -4.82 19.88 39.97
C MET A 1 -3.61 19.30 39.24
N ALA A 2 -2.40 19.80 39.58
CA ALA A 2 -1.03 19.41 39.15
C ALA A 2 -0.74 19.41 37.63
N SER A 3 0.05 20.30 37.00
CA SER A 3 1.37 20.92 37.29
C SER A 3 2.57 19.96 37.21
N GLY A 4 3.47 20.21 36.23
CA GLY A 4 4.81 19.63 36.10
C GLY A 4 5.28 19.65 34.64
N LEU A 5 5.81 20.72 34.04
CA LEU A 5 7.09 21.42 34.29
C LEU A 5 8.30 20.49 34.42
N PHE A 6 8.96 20.19 33.31
CA PHE A 6 10.42 20.03 33.25
C PHE A 6 10.96 20.66 31.96
N GLY A 7 11.55 21.84 32.12
CA GLY A 7 12.28 22.55 31.09
C GLY A 7 13.69 21.98 30.95
N ILE A 8 14.13 21.79 29.70
CA ILE A 8 15.55 21.58 29.39
C ILE A 8 16.05 22.88 28.76
N THR A 9 16.85 23.57 29.56
CA THR A 9 17.53 24.84 29.29
C THR A 9 18.52 24.73 28.13
N ARG A 10 18.44 25.68 27.19
CA ARG A 10 19.51 26.02 26.24
C ARG A 10 20.84 26.23 26.98
N ARG A 11 21.92 25.65 26.48
CA ARG A 11 23.29 26.11 26.80
C ARG A 11 23.95 26.63 25.54
N SER A 12 23.96 27.95 25.43
CA SER A 12 24.86 28.75 24.61
C SER A 12 26.28 28.64 25.15
N ALA A 13 27.21 28.17 24.33
CA ALA A 13 28.64 28.32 24.55
C ALA A 13 29.21 29.19 23.42
N LEU A 14 29.14 30.50 23.62
CA LEU A 14 30.00 31.45 22.90
C LEU A 14 31.34 31.45 23.64
N SER A 15 32.35 30.81 23.06
CA SER A 15 33.74 31.03 23.48
C SER A 15 34.49 31.72 22.36
N SER A 16 34.71 33.02 22.61
CA SER A 16 35.64 33.94 21.96
C SER A 16 36.82 33.24 21.26
N PHE A 17 36.82 33.30 19.92
CA PHE A 17 38.03 33.02 19.15
C PHE A 17 38.78 34.32 18.97
N SER A 18 39.86 34.47 19.73
CA SER A 18 40.77 35.60 19.66
C SER A 18 41.45 35.64 18.30
N SER A 19 41.20 36.71 17.56
CA SER A 19 41.97 37.09 16.37
C SER A 19 43.40 37.42 16.78
N ARG A 20 44.35 36.51 16.54
CA ARG A 20 45.77 36.85 16.38
C ARG A 20 46.23 36.47 14.99
N SER A 21 46.34 37.51 14.16
CA SER A 21 46.99 37.48 12.86
C SER A 21 48.49 37.21 13.03
N LEU A 22 48.93 36.00 12.66
CA LEU A 22 50.33 35.73 12.36
C LEU A 22 50.48 35.70 10.84
N LEU A 23 50.70 36.87 10.25
CA LEU A 23 51.12 36.99 8.86
C LEU A 23 52.57 36.50 8.75
N ARG A 24 52.75 35.20 8.55
CA ARG A 24 53.99 34.61 8.04
C ARG A 24 53.90 34.62 6.50
N PRO A 25 54.74 35.37 5.77
CA PRO A 25 54.65 35.46 4.32
C PRO A 25 55.34 34.24 3.69
N THR A 26 54.73 33.07 3.84
CA THR A 26 55.08 31.88 3.05
C THR A 26 53.82 31.14 2.57
N THR A 27 52.66 31.77 2.68
CA THR A 27 51.35 31.09 2.61
C THR A 27 50.67 31.20 1.25
N LEU A 28 50.96 32.18 0.40
CA LEU A 28 50.19 32.37 -0.84
C LEU A 28 50.40 31.28 -1.90
N ALA A 29 51.63 30.81 -2.12
CA ALA A 29 51.91 29.79 -3.13
C ALA A 29 51.45 28.38 -2.72
N LYS A 30 51.56 28.02 -1.43
CA LYS A 30 51.10 26.73 -0.91
C LYS A 30 49.58 26.70 -0.72
N GLN A 31 48.95 27.85 -0.47
CA GLN A 31 47.50 27.97 -0.37
C GLN A 31 46.83 27.99 -1.76
N SER A 32 47.46 28.58 -2.77
CA SER A 32 46.96 28.53 -4.16
C SER A 32 47.03 27.12 -4.76
N SER A 33 48.04 26.31 -4.41
CA SER A 33 48.12 24.92 -4.83
C SER A 33 47.05 24.04 -4.17
N ILE A 34 46.71 24.27 -2.90
CA ILE A 34 45.64 23.53 -2.19
C ILE A 34 44.26 23.92 -2.76
N LEU A 35 44.03 25.21 -3.03
CA LEU A 35 42.79 25.66 -3.68
C LEU A 35 42.68 25.13 -5.12
N SER A 36 43.79 25.06 -5.86
CA SER A 36 43.84 24.43 -7.18
C SER A 36 43.54 22.93 -7.10
N GLN A 37 44.14 22.21 -6.14
CA GLN A 37 43.85 20.80 -5.89
C GLN A 37 42.38 20.58 -5.49
N TYR A 38 41.81 21.41 -4.62
CA TYR A 38 40.40 21.36 -4.24
C TYR A 38 39.48 21.64 -5.44
N ASN A 39 39.80 22.63 -6.27
CA ASN A 39 39.05 22.93 -7.49
C ASN A 39 39.15 21.81 -8.54
N LEU A 40 40.29 21.10 -8.62
CA LEU A 40 40.44 19.94 -9.49
C LEU A 40 39.71 18.71 -8.96
N LEU A 41 39.76 18.45 -7.65
CA LEU A 41 39.02 17.37 -6.99
C LEU A 41 37.51 17.58 -7.14
N THR A 42 37.00 18.77 -6.83
CA THR A 42 35.58 19.11 -6.99
C THR A 42 35.11 19.07 -8.44
N LYS A 43 35.95 19.49 -9.41
CA LYS A 43 35.64 19.41 -10.84
C LYS A 43 35.69 17.98 -11.38
N ASN A 44 36.56 17.13 -10.85
CA ASN A 44 36.58 15.71 -11.15
C ASN A 44 35.36 15.01 -10.53
N ASP A 45 35.02 15.36 -9.29
CA ASP A 45 33.84 14.85 -8.59
C ASP A 45 32.55 15.25 -9.30
N SER A 46 32.41 16.49 -9.77
CA SER A 46 31.21 16.90 -10.52
C SER A 46 31.05 16.10 -11.82
N LYS A 47 32.14 15.91 -12.58
CA LYS A 47 32.13 15.07 -13.79
C LYS A 47 31.83 13.60 -13.49
N ASN A 48 32.41 13.07 -12.40
CA ASN A 48 32.14 11.71 -11.94
C ASN A 48 30.70 11.56 -11.45
N LEU A 49 30.13 12.56 -10.80
CA LEU A 49 28.73 12.60 -10.36
C LEU A 49 27.77 12.68 -11.55
N GLU A 50 28.09 13.46 -12.57
CA GLU A 50 27.33 13.50 -13.82
C GLU A 50 27.39 12.17 -14.58
N ALA A 51 28.56 11.53 -14.66
CA ALA A 51 28.71 10.21 -15.24
C ALA A 51 27.97 9.14 -14.43
N ARG A 52 28.02 9.21 -13.09
CA ARG A 52 27.25 8.31 -12.21
C ARG A 52 25.75 8.56 -12.33
N ARG A 53 25.30 9.81 -12.46
CA ARG A 53 23.91 10.18 -12.73
C ARG A 53 23.45 9.71 -14.09
N SER A 54 24.28 9.80 -15.13
CA SER A 54 23.91 9.34 -16.47
C SER A 54 23.83 7.82 -16.54
N VAL A 55 24.75 7.10 -15.89
CA VAL A 55 24.69 5.65 -15.70
C VAL A 55 23.46 5.26 -14.85
N PHE A 56 23.22 5.94 -13.73
CA PHE A 56 22.03 5.73 -12.90
C PHE A 56 20.73 6.04 -13.64
N ASN A 57 20.66 7.10 -14.45
CA ASN A 57 19.47 7.38 -15.25
C ASN A 57 19.30 6.40 -16.42
N LYS A 58 20.42 5.90 -16.97
CA LYS A 58 20.43 4.91 -18.05
C LYS A 58 20.00 3.51 -17.59
N PHE A 59 20.31 3.15 -16.34
CA PHE A 59 20.00 1.81 -15.79
C PHE A 59 18.92 1.83 -14.69
N GLY A 60 18.64 2.99 -14.10
CA GLY A 60 17.72 3.17 -12.98
C GLY A 60 16.33 3.65 -13.38
N VAL A 61 16.11 3.98 -14.66
CA VAL A 61 14.75 4.11 -15.20
C VAL A 61 14.34 2.73 -15.71
N VAL A 62 13.99 1.84 -14.79
CA VAL A 62 12.99 0.82 -15.12
C VAL A 62 11.76 1.61 -15.52
N GLU A 63 11.20 1.37 -16.71
CA GLU A 63 9.94 1.98 -17.13
C GLU A 63 8.87 1.60 -16.09
N GLN A 64 8.66 2.46 -15.10
CA GLN A 64 7.60 2.29 -14.13
C GLN A 64 6.31 2.61 -14.86
N HIS A 65 5.43 1.62 -14.97
CA HIS A 65 4.07 1.80 -15.45
C HIS A 65 3.45 3.00 -14.72
N ALA A 66 2.73 3.84 -15.48
CA ALA A 66 2.11 5.04 -14.91
C ALA A 66 1.27 4.68 -13.69
N PRO A 67 1.40 5.39 -12.55
CA PRO A 67 0.73 5.01 -11.32
C PRO A 67 -0.79 5.08 -11.50
N ASN A 68 -1.44 3.93 -11.43
CA ASN A 68 -2.89 3.81 -11.51
C ASN A 68 -3.47 3.67 -10.10
N ARG A 69 -4.31 4.63 -9.67
CA ARG A 69 -4.92 4.58 -8.32
C ARG A 69 -5.86 3.38 -8.14
N MET A 70 -6.38 2.83 -9.24
CA MET A 70 -7.27 1.66 -9.21
C MET A 70 -6.54 0.39 -8.80
N GLU A 71 -5.23 0.30 -9.03
CA GLU A 71 -4.42 -0.90 -8.75
C GLU A 71 -4.00 -1.02 -7.27
N GLY A 72 -4.16 0.04 -6.47
CA GLY A 72 -3.71 0.03 -5.08
C GLY A 72 -4.68 0.73 -4.12
N SER A 73 -4.72 2.06 -4.16
CA SER A 73 -5.41 2.84 -3.13
C SER A 73 -6.93 2.62 -3.13
N TRP A 74 -7.56 2.60 -4.31
CA TRP A 74 -9.02 2.43 -4.41
C TRP A 74 -9.44 1.00 -4.08
N HIS A 75 -8.71 0.01 -4.60
CA HIS A 75 -8.97 -1.39 -4.32
C HIS A 75 -8.87 -1.67 -2.81
N TRP A 76 -7.79 -1.23 -2.16
CA TRP A 76 -7.61 -1.38 -0.72
C TRP A 76 -8.73 -0.72 0.09
N GLY A 77 -9.09 0.52 -0.24
CA GLY A 77 -10.18 1.24 0.43
C GLY A 77 -11.52 0.53 0.29
N PHE A 78 -11.82 0.03 -0.91
CA PHE A 78 -13.03 -0.73 -1.20
C PHE A 78 -13.10 -2.04 -0.42
N GLU A 79 -12.01 -2.82 -0.39
CA GLU A 79 -11.97 -4.07 0.37
C GLU A 79 -12.29 -3.85 1.85
N ARG A 80 -11.63 -2.86 2.47
CA ARG A 80 -11.84 -2.56 3.89
C ARG A 80 -13.24 -2.03 4.14
N GLY A 81 -13.77 -1.20 3.24
CA GLY A 81 -15.14 -0.70 3.30
C GLY A 81 -16.18 -1.82 3.22
N LEU A 82 -15.99 -2.77 2.29
CA LEU A 82 -16.86 -3.93 2.14
C LEU A 82 -16.84 -4.82 3.38
N THR A 83 -15.66 -5.14 3.90
CA THR A 83 -15.53 -5.93 5.15
C THR A 83 -16.15 -5.21 6.34
N ALA A 84 -15.93 -3.90 6.46
CA ALA A 84 -16.53 -3.11 7.54
C ALA A 84 -18.07 -3.09 7.48
N ALA A 85 -18.65 -3.07 6.27
CA ALA A 85 -20.10 -3.14 6.08
C ALA A 85 -20.69 -4.53 6.34
N LEU A 86 -19.92 -5.59 6.08
CA LEU A 86 -20.34 -6.98 6.33
C LEU A 86 -20.49 -7.31 7.82
N ILE A 87 -19.66 -6.73 8.69
CA ILE A 87 -19.72 -6.97 10.14
C ILE A 87 -21.12 -6.66 10.73
N PRO A 88 -21.69 -5.45 10.57
CA PRO A 88 -23.03 -5.16 11.09
C PRO A 88 -24.12 -5.94 10.34
N ALA A 89 -24.00 -6.17 9.03
CA ALA A 89 -25.00 -6.91 8.27
C ALA A 89 -25.17 -8.36 8.75
N LEU A 90 -24.05 -9.04 9.03
CA LEU A 90 -24.06 -10.37 9.64
C LEU A 90 -24.58 -10.33 11.08
N GLY A 91 -24.25 -9.29 11.85
CA GLY A 91 -24.80 -9.06 13.18
C GLY A 91 -26.33 -8.97 13.18
N VAL A 92 -26.91 -8.21 12.24
CA VAL A 92 -28.36 -8.10 12.08
C VAL A 92 -28.98 -9.47 11.80
N SER A 93 -28.43 -10.24 10.84
CA SER A 93 -28.92 -11.60 10.54
C SER A 93 -28.84 -12.54 11.75
N ALA A 94 -27.78 -12.44 12.56
CA ALA A 94 -27.58 -13.30 13.72
C ALA A 94 -28.53 -12.99 14.88
N PHE A 95 -28.75 -11.71 15.19
CA PHE A 95 -29.52 -11.29 16.37
C PHE A 95 -31.00 -11.00 16.08
N TYR A 96 -31.32 -10.38 14.94
CA TYR A 96 -32.69 -10.00 14.58
C TYR A 96 -33.37 -11.03 13.65
N GLY A 97 -32.60 -11.90 13.00
CA GLY A 97 -33.10 -12.93 12.09
C GLY A 97 -33.23 -12.49 10.64
N GLY A 98 -34.02 -13.22 9.84
CA GLY A 98 -34.12 -12.97 8.41
C GLY A 98 -34.90 -11.69 8.10
N HIS A 99 -34.26 -10.79 7.35
CA HIS A 99 -34.90 -9.58 6.83
C HIS A 99 -34.59 -9.48 5.34
N PRO A 100 -35.59 -9.39 4.43
CA PRO A 100 -35.37 -9.51 2.99
C PRO A 100 -34.29 -8.58 2.44
N ILE A 101 -34.28 -7.30 2.86
CA ILE A 101 -33.27 -6.32 2.40
C ILE A 101 -31.87 -6.70 2.88
N ASN A 102 -31.74 -7.17 4.13
CA ASN A 102 -30.45 -7.57 4.68
C ASN A 102 -29.96 -8.86 4.02
N ASP A 103 -30.88 -9.80 3.77
CA ASP A 103 -30.64 -11.06 3.08
C ASP A 103 -30.19 -10.84 1.62
N PHE A 104 -30.77 -9.86 0.91
CA PHE A 104 -30.25 -9.43 -0.39
C PHE A 104 -28.84 -8.84 -0.27
N PHE A 105 -28.62 -7.94 0.70
CA PHE A 105 -27.32 -7.31 0.89
C PHE A 105 -26.23 -8.36 1.17
N ILE A 106 -26.43 -9.26 2.12
CA ILE A 106 -25.45 -10.32 2.43
C ILE A 106 -25.29 -11.30 1.25
N GLY A 107 -26.37 -11.57 0.51
CA GLY A 107 -26.37 -12.45 -0.67
C GLY A 107 -25.48 -11.94 -1.81
N PHE A 108 -25.23 -10.63 -1.88
CA PHE A 108 -24.27 -10.04 -2.83
C PHE A 108 -22.93 -9.69 -2.20
N ALA A 109 -22.94 -9.12 -0.98
CA ALA A 109 -21.74 -8.67 -0.31
C ALA A 109 -20.79 -9.83 0.04
N VAL A 110 -21.32 -10.98 0.49
CA VAL A 110 -20.49 -12.15 0.83
C VAL A 110 -19.79 -12.72 -0.41
N PRO A 111 -20.46 -13.03 -1.54
CA PRO A 111 -19.77 -13.47 -2.75
C PRO A 111 -18.76 -12.45 -3.29
N ILE A 112 -19.04 -11.15 -3.25
CA ILE A 112 -18.08 -10.13 -3.69
C ILE A 112 -16.86 -10.09 -2.77
N HIS A 113 -17.03 -10.19 -1.45
CA HIS A 113 -15.91 -10.24 -0.51
C HIS A 113 -15.04 -11.49 -0.75
N ALA A 114 -15.67 -12.64 -0.96
CA ALA A 114 -14.99 -13.86 -1.34
C ALA A 114 -14.29 -13.74 -2.70
N HIS A 115 -14.89 -13.02 -3.65
CA HIS A 115 -14.32 -12.80 -4.98
C HIS A 115 -12.96 -12.14 -4.90
N ILE A 116 -12.87 -11.02 -4.16
CA ILE A 116 -11.64 -10.25 -3.96
C ILE A 116 -10.59 -11.09 -3.21
N GLY A 117 -10.99 -11.78 -2.14
CA GLY A 117 -10.07 -12.61 -1.35
C GLY A 117 -9.46 -13.76 -2.16
N LEU A 118 -10.26 -14.41 -2.99
CA LEU A 118 -9.80 -15.49 -3.88
C LEU A 118 -8.93 -14.96 -5.03
N SER A 119 -9.20 -13.76 -5.56
CA SER A 119 -8.30 -13.12 -6.54
C SER A 119 -6.89 -12.93 -5.97
N ALA A 120 -6.77 -12.48 -4.71
CA ALA A 120 -5.47 -12.36 -4.04
C ALA A 120 -4.76 -13.72 -3.89
N ILE A 121 -5.50 -14.78 -3.54
CA ILE A 121 -4.96 -16.15 -3.45
C ILE A 121 -4.46 -16.63 -4.83
N ILE A 122 -5.22 -16.39 -5.91
CA ILE A 122 -4.83 -16.80 -7.26
C ILE A 122 -3.54 -16.10 -7.68
N ASP A 123 -3.44 -14.78 -7.46
CA ASP A 123 -2.28 -14.00 -7.87
C ASP A 123 -1.01 -14.36 -7.07
N ASP A 124 -1.15 -14.68 -5.78
CA ASP A 124 -0.01 -15.07 -4.93
C ASP A 124 0.52 -16.47 -5.25
N TYR A 125 -0.37 -17.44 -5.49
CA TYR A 125 0.02 -18.86 -5.62
C TYR A 125 0.12 -19.36 -7.06
N VAL A 126 -0.56 -18.72 -8.01
CA VAL A 126 -0.56 -19.12 -9.42
C VAL A 126 -0.06 -17.98 -10.29
N PRO A 127 1.23 -17.61 -10.18
CA PRO A 127 1.75 -16.45 -10.89
C PRO A 127 1.74 -16.68 -12.41
N THR A 128 1.28 -15.67 -13.15
CA THR A 128 1.17 -15.68 -14.61
C THR A 128 2.50 -16.01 -15.30
N ARG A 129 3.63 -15.60 -14.71
CA ARG A 129 4.97 -15.86 -15.26
C ARG A 129 5.34 -17.35 -15.31
N ARG A 130 4.84 -18.17 -14.38
CA ARG A 130 5.14 -19.60 -14.31
C ARG A 130 4.05 -20.42 -14.98
N ASN A 131 2.79 -20.14 -14.66
CA ASN A 131 1.64 -20.94 -15.07
C ASN A 131 0.56 -20.06 -15.73
N PRO A 132 0.81 -19.51 -16.94
CA PRO A 132 -0.11 -18.55 -17.56
C PRO A 132 -1.48 -19.16 -17.89
N VAL A 133 -1.51 -20.42 -18.34
CA VAL A 133 -2.77 -21.11 -18.69
C VAL A 133 -3.62 -21.37 -17.45
N ALA A 134 -3.00 -21.87 -16.37
CA ALA A 134 -3.72 -22.15 -15.13
C ALA A 134 -4.25 -20.85 -14.49
N HIS A 135 -3.45 -19.77 -14.52
CA HIS A 135 -3.88 -18.45 -14.02
C HIS A 135 -5.13 -17.96 -14.77
N ILE A 136 -5.14 -18.00 -16.11
CA ILE A 136 -6.30 -17.58 -16.91
C ILE A 136 -7.54 -18.43 -16.60
N ILE A 137 -7.39 -19.76 -16.51
CA ILE A 137 -8.51 -20.66 -16.20
C ILE A 137 -9.08 -20.33 -14.82
N LEU A 138 -8.22 -20.14 -13.81
CA LEU A 138 -8.67 -19.83 -12.46
C LEU A 138 -9.36 -18.46 -12.38
N VAL A 139 -8.84 -17.44 -13.08
CA VAL A 139 -9.50 -16.13 -13.14
C VAL A 139 -10.89 -16.24 -13.78
N ILE A 140 -11.03 -16.94 -14.91
CA ILE A 140 -12.33 -17.14 -15.56
C ILE A 140 -13.28 -17.94 -14.67
N ALA A 141 -12.80 -19.03 -14.08
CA ALA A 141 -13.58 -19.86 -13.16
C ALA A 141 -14.04 -19.04 -11.96
N GLN A 142 -13.19 -18.17 -11.44
CA GLN A 142 -13.48 -17.30 -10.31
C GLN A 142 -14.63 -16.32 -10.61
N TYR A 143 -14.62 -15.70 -11.80
CA TYR A 143 -15.75 -14.87 -12.25
C TYR A 143 -17.03 -15.69 -12.42
N GLY A 144 -16.94 -16.86 -13.06
CA GLY A 144 -18.08 -17.75 -13.25
C GLY A 144 -18.69 -18.21 -11.93
N PHE A 145 -17.86 -18.62 -10.98
CA PHE A 145 -18.30 -19.04 -9.65
C PHE A 145 -18.97 -17.91 -8.89
N THR A 146 -18.38 -16.71 -8.92
CA THR A 146 -18.95 -15.53 -8.24
C THR A 146 -20.34 -15.18 -8.79
N LEU A 147 -20.49 -15.14 -10.12
CA LEU A 147 -21.79 -14.86 -10.75
C LEU A 147 -22.81 -15.96 -10.46
N LEU A 148 -22.40 -17.23 -10.54
CA LEU A 148 -23.27 -18.36 -10.24
C LEU A 148 -23.74 -18.33 -8.78
N THR A 149 -22.84 -18.08 -7.83
CA THR A 149 -23.20 -17.97 -6.41
C THR A 149 -24.12 -16.78 -6.16
N MET A 150 -23.82 -15.60 -6.72
CA MET A 150 -24.70 -14.42 -6.59
C MET A 150 -26.09 -14.69 -7.15
N TYR A 151 -26.19 -15.36 -8.30
CA TYR A 151 -27.48 -15.74 -8.90
C TYR A 151 -28.24 -16.77 -8.05
N GLY A 152 -27.55 -17.77 -7.50
CA GLY A 152 -28.16 -18.72 -6.55
C GLY A 152 -28.67 -18.03 -5.29
N CYS A 153 -27.90 -17.11 -4.72
CA CYS A 153 -28.33 -16.29 -3.58
C CYS A 153 -29.54 -15.41 -3.94
N TYR A 154 -29.57 -14.84 -5.14
CA TYR A 154 -30.71 -14.07 -5.63
C TYR A 154 -31.99 -14.94 -5.67
N ILE A 155 -31.92 -16.14 -6.25
CA ILE A 155 -33.07 -17.06 -6.31
C ILE A 155 -33.56 -17.43 -4.91
N ILE A 156 -32.66 -17.78 -3.98
CA ILE A 156 -33.02 -18.13 -2.60
C ILE A 156 -33.75 -16.96 -1.89
N ASN A 157 -33.38 -15.72 -2.23
CA ASN A 157 -33.99 -14.52 -1.65
C ASN A 157 -35.32 -14.12 -2.33
N THR A 158 -35.52 -14.42 -3.61
CA THR A 158 -36.75 -14.05 -4.34
C THR A 158 -37.82 -15.15 -4.35
N GLU A 159 -37.42 -16.41 -4.49
CA GLU A 159 -38.31 -17.55 -4.76
C GLU A 159 -38.42 -18.51 -3.56
N ASP A 160 -37.52 -18.40 -2.58
CA ASP A 160 -37.49 -19.25 -1.38
C ASP A 160 -37.59 -18.39 -0.09
N VAL A 161 -37.26 -18.98 1.06
CA VAL A 161 -37.51 -18.42 2.40
C VAL A 161 -36.51 -17.31 2.78
N GLY A 162 -35.46 -17.08 1.97
CA GLY A 162 -34.38 -16.13 2.25
C GLY A 162 -33.15 -16.76 2.92
N LEU A 163 -31.97 -16.17 2.67
CA LEU A 163 -30.68 -16.74 3.10
C LEU A 163 -30.57 -16.98 4.61
N THR A 164 -31.02 -16.03 5.45
CA THR A 164 -30.85 -16.15 6.89
C THR A 164 -31.75 -17.26 7.47
N GLU A 165 -32.99 -17.35 6.99
CA GLU A 165 -33.90 -18.43 7.42
C GLU A 165 -33.52 -19.79 6.81
N TYR A 166 -32.98 -19.80 5.59
CA TYR A 166 -32.41 -21.00 4.98
C TYR A 166 -31.28 -21.58 5.84
N VAL A 167 -30.31 -20.74 6.25
CA VAL A 167 -29.22 -21.16 7.14
C VAL A 167 -29.74 -21.67 8.48
N LYS A 168 -30.75 -21.01 9.07
CA LYS A 168 -31.38 -21.48 10.32
C LYS A 168 -32.04 -22.85 10.18
N LYS A 169 -32.68 -23.13 9.03
CA LYS A 169 -33.26 -24.45 8.75
C LYS A 169 -32.19 -25.51 8.62
N VAL A 170 -31.12 -25.23 7.86
CA VAL A 170 -29.97 -26.13 7.71
C VAL A 170 -29.31 -26.43 9.06
N TRP A 171 -29.23 -25.44 9.96
CA TRP A 171 -28.64 -25.63 11.29
C TRP A 171 -29.45 -26.55 12.21
N LYS A 172 -30.76 -26.63 12.01
CA LYS A 172 -31.68 -27.46 12.82
C LYS A 172 -31.99 -28.83 12.16
N ALA A 173 -31.54 -29.05 10.94
CA ALA A 173 -31.68 -30.30 10.21
C ALA A 173 -30.71 -31.35 10.76
#